data_AF-A0A527HNM4-F1
#
_entry.id   AF-A0A527HNM4-F1
#
_cell.length_a   1.000
_cell.length_b   1.000
_cell.length_c   1.000
_cell.angle_alpha   90.00
_cell.angle_beta   90.00
_cell.angle_gamma   90.00
#
_symmetry.space_group_name_H-M   'P 1'
#
loop_
_entity.id
_entity.type
_entity.pdbx_description
1 polymer ?
#
loop_
_entity_poly.entity_id
_entity_poly.type
_entity_poly.pdbx_seq_one_letter_code
_entity_poly.pdbx_strand_id
1 'polypeptide(L)'
;TAEVLLAVRRSFITPFDRGDIKDLIQSMDDAIDMMHKTVKTVKLFERKEFDPLMQEMAGVIVAAAKLVAEAIPLLNKVATHTVRLNAIAEEVMRVESRADDLHEQGLKDLFRKHGSSDPMAYMIGSEIYGQLEKVVDRFEDVANEISGIVIENV
;
A
#
# COMPACT_ATOMS: atom_id res chain seq x y z
N THR A 1 1.88 -11.65 10.79
CA THR A 1 0.89 -11.30 11.83
C THR A 1 0.99 -12.13 13.12
N ALA A 2 0.86 -13.47 13.08
CA ALA A 2 0.72 -14.30 14.30
C ALA A 2 1.86 -14.19 15.33
N GLU A 3 3.12 -14.15 14.89
CA GLU A 3 4.28 -14.05 15.79
C GLU A 3 4.29 -12.73 16.57
N VAL A 4 3.96 -11.61 15.91
CA VAL A 4 3.86 -10.29 16.54
C VAL A 4 2.75 -10.28 17.60
N LEU A 5 1.56 -10.81 17.28
CA LEU A 5 0.45 -10.87 18.24
C LEU A 5 0.79 -11.75 19.45
N LEU A 6 1.51 -12.84 19.25
CA LEU A 6 2.00 -13.69 20.35
C LEU A 6 3.04 -12.97 21.21
N ALA A 7 3.97 -12.23 20.58
CA ALA A 7 4.97 -11.43 21.29
C ALA A 7 4.33 -10.33 22.13
N VAL A 8 3.33 -9.61 21.59
CA VAL A 8 2.55 -8.61 22.33
C VAL A 8 1.87 -9.24 23.54
N ARG A 9 1.18 -10.39 23.38
CA ARG A 9 0.51 -11.10 24.50
C ARG A 9 1.47 -11.52 25.60
N ARG A 10 2.73 -11.84 25.27
CA ARG A 10 3.75 -12.30 26.22
C ARG A 10 4.59 -11.17 26.82
N SER A 11 4.56 -9.98 26.22
CA SER A 11 5.33 -8.83 26.69
C SER A 11 4.53 -8.06 27.73
N PHE A 12 5.15 -7.72 28.86
CA PHE A 12 4.54 -6.85 29.87
C PHE A 12 4.67 -5.37 29.49
N ILE A 13 5.83 -4.99 28.95
CA ILE A 13 6.15 -3.64 28.47
C ILE A 13 6.16 -3.65 26.94
N THR A 14 5.47 -2.71 26.32
CA THR A 14 5.46 -2.45 24.87
C THR A 14 5.94 -1.03 24.59
N PRO A 15 6.49 -0.74 23.40
CA PRO A 15 7.01 0.60 23.06
C PRO A 15 5.92 1.67 22.91
N PHE A 16 4.68 1.25 22.59
CA PHE A 16 3.47 2.07 22.49
C PHE A 16 2.25 1.13 22.71
N ASP A 17 1.02 1.61 22.47
CA ASP A 17 -0.21 0.88 22.79
C ASP A 17 -0.30 -0.46 22.04
N ARG A 18 -0.94 -1.45 22.69
CA ARG A 18 -1.06 -2.81 22.15
C ARG A 18 -2.08 -2.89 21.01
N GLY A 19 -3.12 -2.04 21.06
CA GLY A 19 -4.10 -1.85 20.01
C GLY A 19 -3.42 -1.38 18.75
N ASP A 20 -2.63 -0.31 18.85
CA ASP A 20 -1.85 0.23 17.72
C ASP A 20 -0.93 -0.82 17.08
N ILE A 21 -0.20 -1.61 17.89
CA ILE A 21 0.66 -2.68 17.35
C ILE A 21 -0.18 -3.69 16.56
N LYS A 22 -1.37 -4.04 17.07
CA LYS A 22 -2.28 -4.99 16.42
C LYS A 22 -2.84 -4.42 15.11
N ASP A 23 -3.24 -3.16 15.10
CA ASP A 23 -3.89 -2.53 13.95
C ASP A 23 -2.85 -2.23 12.85
N LEU A 24 -1.65 -1.77 13.24
CA LEU A 24 -0.52 -1.62 12.32
C LEU A 24 -0.12 -2.94 11.64
N ILE A 25 0.05 -4.03 12.40
CA ILE A 25 0.45 -5.31 11.79
C ILE A 25 -0.65 -5.88 10.90
N GLN A 26 -1.93 -5.62 11.20
CA GLN A 26 -3.05 -6.02 10.35
C GLN A 26 -3.04 -5.24 9.04
N SER A 27 -2.88 -3.91 9.10
CA SER A 27 -2.81 -3.05 7.92
C SER A 27 -1.63 -3.42 7.00
N MET A 28 -0.46 -3.75 7.58
CA MET A 28 0.68 -4.24 6.81
C MET A 28 0.41 -5.60 6.12
N ASP A 29 -0.32 -6.50 6.77
CA ASP A 29 -0.71 -7.80 6.22
C ASP A 29 -1.69 -7.61 5.06
N ASP A 30 -2.66 -6.71 5.22
CA ASP A 30 -3.65 -6.37 4.19
C ASP A 30 -2.98 -5.82 2.91
N ALA A 31 -1.93 -5.01 3.04
CA ALA A 31 -1.13 -4.54 1.91
C ALA A 31 -0.43 -5.70 1.16
N ILE A 32 0.16 -6.64 1.89
CA ILE A 32 0.80 -7.83 1.31
C ILE A 32 -0.22 -8.74 0.64
N ASP A 33 -1.37 -8.93 1.26
CA ASP A 33 -2.45 -9.74 0.70
C ASP A 33 -3.04 -9.13 -0.57
N MET A 34 -3.15 -7.80 -0.63
CA MET A 34 -3.58 -7.11 -1.85
C MET A 34 -2.55 -7.25 -2.98
N MET A 35 -1.25 -7.20 -2.68
CA MET A 35 -0.19 -7.52 -3.66
C MET A 35 -0.31 -8.95 -4.19
N HIS A 36 -0.50 -9.92 -3.28
CA HIS A 36 -0.68 -11.33 -3.66
C HIS A 36 -1.94 -11.54 -4.51
N LYS A 37 -3.05 -10.89 -4.15
CA LYS A 37 -4.29 -10.93 -4.93
C LYS A 37 -4.08 -10.38 -6.34
N THR A 38 -3.35 -9.27 -6.46
CA THR A 38 -3.00 -8.67 -7.76
C THR A 38 -2.24 -9.66 -8.65
N VAL A 39 -1.20 -10.31 -8.11
CA VAL A 39 -0.44 -11.32 -8.84
C VAL A 39 -1.29 -12.54 -9.22
N LYS A 40 -2.21 -12.97 -8.34
CA LYS A 40 -3.14 -14.08 -8.66
C LYS A 40 -4.05 -13.72 -9.83
N THR A 41 -4.61 -12.51 -9.85
CA THR A 41 -5.46 -12.01 -10.94
C THR A 41 -4.70 -11.96 -12.26
N VAL A 42 -3.47 -11.43 -12.24
CA VAL A 42 -2.57 -11.41 -13.40
C VAL A 42 -2.35 -12.81 -13.98
N LYS A 43 -2.09 -13.80 -13.11
CA LYS A 43 -1.94 -15.21 -13.51
C LYS A 43 -3.23 -15.82 -14.04
N LEU A 44 -4.36 -15.53 -13.39
CA LEU A 44 -5.67 -16.06 -13.77
C LEU A 44 -6.08 -15.62 -15.18
N PHE A 45 -5.77 -14.38 -15.56
CA PHE A 45 -6.00 -13.86 -16.91
C PHE A 45 -4.85 -14.10 -17.88
N GLU A 46 -3.85 -14.90 -17.48
CA GLU A 46 -2.67 -15.25 -18.28
C GLU A 46 -1.95 -14.04 -18.90
N ARG A 47 -1.96 -12.90 -18.21
CA ARG A 47 -1.35 -11.67 -18.72
C ARG A 47 0.17 -11.74 -18.63
N LYS A 48 0.81 -11.49 -19.78
CA LYS A 48 2.27 -11.48 -19.96
C LYS A 48 2.82 -10.10 -20.30
N GLU A 49 1.96 -9.21 -20.77
CA GLU A 49 2.28 -7.85 -21.16
C GLU A 49 1.46 -6.88 -20.31
N PHE A 50 2.07 -5.77 -19.94
CA PHE A 50 1.48 -4.74 -19.09
C PHE A 50 1.69 -3.39 -19.74
N ASP A 51 0.69 -2.51 -19.64
CA ASP A 51 0.82 -1.15 -20.13
C ASP A 51 1.91 -0.39 -19.33
N PRO A 52 2.61 0.57 -19.94
CA PRO A 52 3.65 1.34 -19.25
C PRO A 52 3.18 2.00 -17.95
N LEU A 53 1.93 2.49 -17.89
CA LEU A 53 1.39 3.09 -16.68
C LEU A 53 1.15 2.05 -15.57
N MET A 54 0.78 0.80 -15.89
CA MET A 54 0.74 -0.28 -14.90
C MET A 54 2.12 -0.58 -14.31
N GLN A 55 3.17 -0.57 -15.16
CA GLN A 55 4.55 -0.75 -14.72
C GLN A 55 5.01 0.41 -13.83
N GLU A 56 4.59 1.63 -14.16
CA GLU A 56 4.86 2.81 -13.34
C GLU A 56 4.16 2.72 -11.98
N MET A 57 2.89 2.34 -11.92
CA MET A 57 2.17 2.09 -10.67
C MET A 57 2.86 1.01 -9.82
N ALA A 58 3.39 -0.06 -10.44
CA ALA A 58 4.20 -1.04 -9.72
C ALA A 58 5.47 -0.42 -9.11
N GLY A 59 6.09 0.54 -9.80
CA GLY A 59 7.20 1.34 -9.24
C GLY A 59 6.78 2.21 -8.06
N VAL A 60 5.60 2.82 -8.12
CA VAL A 60 5.00 3.61 -7.04
C VAL A 60 4.73 2.73 -5.81
N ILE A 61 4.17 1.53 -5.98
CA ILE A 61 3.98 0.53 -4.91
C ILE A 61 5.31 0.19 -4.24
N VAL A 62 6.38 -0.02 -5.02
CA VAL A 62 7.72 -0.31 -4.46
C VAL A 62 8.27 0.88 -3.68
N ALA A 63 7.98 2.12 -4.09
CA ALA A 63 8.34 3.31 -3.32
C ALA A 63 7.59 3.37 -1.99
N ALA A 64 6.27 3.13 -2.00
CA ALA A 64 5.43 3.05 -0.80
C ALA A 64 5.97 2.01 0.20
N ALA A 65 6.29 0.81 -0.28
CA ALA A 65 6.82 -0.27 0.54
C ALA A 65 8.16 0.09 1.21
N LYS A 66 9.04 0.84 0.52
CA LYS A 66 10.32 1.30 1.07
C LYS A 66 10.11 2.34 2.17
N LEU A 67 9.16 3.27 1.98
CA LEU A 67 8.81 4.27 2.98
C LEU A 67 8.28 3.63 4.27
N VAL A 68 7.34 2.67 4.13
CA VAL A 68 6.84 1.90 5.28
C VAL A 68 7.97 1.13 5.95
N ALA A 69 8.81 0.43 5.18
CA ALA A 69 9.95 -0.32 5.74
C ALA A 69 10.95 0.58 6.49
N GLU A 70 11.11 1.84 6.08
CA GLU A 70 11.89 2.83 6.81
C GLU A 70 11.22 3.28 8.11
N ALA A 71 9.89 3.46 8.12
CA ALA A 71 9.15 3.91 9.28
C ALA A 71 9.12 2.90 10.43
N ILE A 72 8.96 1.60 10.13
CA ILE A 72 8.82 0.54 11.16
C ILE A 72 9.91 0.59 12.26
N PRO A 73 11.22 0.62 11.96
CA PRO A 73 12.24 0.68 13.00
C PRO A 73 12.23 1.99 13.81
N LEU A 74 11.72 3.09 13.26
CA LEU A 74 11.65 4.39 13.95
C LEU A 74 10.59 4.40 15.06
N LEU A 75 9.58 3.53 14.98
CA LEU A 75 8.53 3.39 15.99
C LEU A 75 9.05 2.88 17.35
N ASN A 76 10.29 2.38 17.43
CA ASN A 76 10.89 1.99 18.70
C ASN A 76 11.10 3.15 19.68
N LYS A 77 11.14 4.38 19.18
CA LYS A 77 11.34 5.63 19.91
C LYS A 77 10.54 6.74 19.23
N VAL A 78 9.21 6.59 19.19
CA VAL A 78 8.27 7.46 18.48
C VAL A 78 8.56 8.94 18.73
N ALA A 79 8.61 9.37 20.01
CA ALA A 79 8.86 10.75 20.41
C ALA A 79 10.21 11.33 19.93
N THR A 80 11.21 10.48 19.66
CA THR A 80 12.50 10.92 19.11
C THR A 80 12.44 11.11 17.59
N HIS A 81 11.58 10.35 16.90
CA HIS A 81 11.56 10.26 15.45
C HIS A 81 10.33 10.91 14.80
N THR A 82 9.49 11.62 15.57
CA THR A 82 8.27 12.31 15.11
C THR A 82 8.46 13.07 13.80
N VAL A 83 9.55 13.84 13.66
CA VAL A 83 9.81 14.63 12.44
C VAL A 83 9.96 13.74 11.21
N ARG A 84 10.72 12.63 11.30
CA ARG A 84 10.91 11.74 10.15
C ARG A 84 9.65 10.92 9.87
N LEU A 85 8.95 10.46 10.91
CA LEU A 85 7.69 9.72 10.76
C LEU A 85 6.63 10.55 10.05
N ASN A 86 6.47 11.82 10.42
CA ASN A 86 5.55 12.74 9.73
C ASN A 86 5.97 12.98 8.27
N ALA A 87 7.28 13.16 8.02
CA ALA A 87 7.78 13.32 6.65
C ALA A 87 7.51 12.06 5.79
N ILE A 88 7.62 10.86 6.37
CA ILE A 88 7.28 9.61 5.67
C ILE A 88 5.78 9.56 5.34
N ALA A 89 4.91 9.93 6.28
CA ALA A 89 3.47 9.98 6.03
C ALA A 89 3.13 10.92 4.84
N GLU A 90 3.76 12.10 4.80
CA GLU A 90 3.62 13.01 3.65
C GLU A 90 4.19 12.45 2.34
N GLU A 91 5.27 11.68 2.40
CA GLU A 91 5.83 10.98 1.23
C GLU A 91 4.87 9.91 0.71
N VAL A 92 4.18 9.19 1.59
CA VAL A 92 3.16 8.19 1.20
C VAL A 92 1.94 8.87 0.57
N MET A 93 1.45 9.99 1.11
CA MET A 93 0.37 10.76 0.46
C MET A 93 0.74 11.21 -0.96
N ARG A 94 2.00 11.61 -1.20
CA ARG A 94 2.46 11.97 -2.56
C ARG A 94 2.50 10.76 -3.50
N VAL A 95 2.82 9.59 -2.97
CA VAL A 95 2.84 8.32 -3.71
C VAL A 95 1.42 7.90 -4.09
N GLU A 96 0.46 8.03 -3.18
CA GLU A 96 -0.97 7.78 -3.43
C GLU A 96 -1.51 8.71 -4.53
N SER A 97 -1.35 10.02 -4.39
CA SER A 97 -1.82 10.97 -5.39
C SER A 97 -1.22 10.71 -6.78
N ARG A 98 0.04 10.25 -6.84
CA ARG A 98 0.65 9.83 -8.12
C ARG A 98 0.01 8.55 -8.67
N ALA A 99 -0.32 7.58 -7.82
CA ALA A 99 -0.97 6.35 -8.25
C ALA A 99 -2.37 6.62 -8.82
N ASP A 100 -3.13 7.52 -8.20
CA ASP A 100 -4.44 7.94 -8.65
C ASP A 100 -4.40 8.59 -10.05
N ASP A 101 -3.47 9.53 -10.26
CA ASP A 101 -3.26 10.15 -11.57
C ASP A 101 -2.96 9.09 -12.65
N LEU A 102 -2.10 8.12 -12.33
CA LEU A 102 -1.73 7.03 -13.25
C LEU A 102 -2.90 6.09 -13.50
N HIS A 103 -3.72 5.83 -12.48
CA HIS A 103 -4.90 4.99 -12.55
C HIS A 103 -5.94 5.61 -13.50
N GLU A 104 -6.31 6.87 -13.28
CA GLU A 104 -7.27 7.60 -14.11
C GLU A 104 -6.79 7.68 -15.57
N GLN A 105 -5.51 8.01 -15.76
CA GLN A 105 -4.92 8.07 -17.10
C GLN A 105 -4.97 6.69 -17.77
N GLY A 106 -4.59 5.62 -17.05
CA GLY A 106 -4.60 4.25 -17.54
C GLY A 106 -5.99 3.77 -17.97
N LEU A 107 -7.02 4.04 -17.17
CA LEU A 107 -8.40 3.70 -17.51
C LEU A 107 -8.89 4.45 -18.76
N LYS A 108 -8.55 5.74 -18.88
CA LYS A 108 -8.90 6.55 -20.04
C LYS A 108 -8.25 6.04 -21.32
N ASP A 109 -6.98 5.65 -21.25
CA ASP A 109 -6.24 5.12 -22.40
C ASP A 109 -6.73 3.72 -22.79
N LEU A 110 -7.04 2.86 -21.81
CA LEU A 110 -7.71 1.58 -22.06
C LEU A 110 -9.06 1.76 -22.75
N PHE A 111 -9.90 2.68 -22.27
CA PHE A 111 -11.21 2.93 -22.87
C PHE A 111 -11.08 3.37 -24.33
N ARG A 112 -10.15 4.28 -24.62
CA ARG A 112 -9.89 4.75 -25.99
C ARG A 112 -9.39 3.64 -26.91
N LYS A 113 -8.52 2.76 -26.40
CA LYS A 113 -7.88 1.69 -27.17
C LYS A 113 -8.85 0.52 -27.43
N HIS A 114 -9.64 0.13 -26.43
CA HIS A 114 -10.39 -1.12 -26.44
C HIS A 114 -11.92 -0.96 -26.35
N GLY A 115 -12.43 0.20 -25.91
CA GLY A 115 -13.85 0.38 -25.56
C GLY A 115 -14.85 0.14 -26.70
N SER A 116 -14.43 0.24 -27.96
CA SER A 116 -15.27 0.00 -29.14
C SER A 116 -15.05 -1.34 -29.84
N SER A 117 -13.97 -2.06 -29.51
CA SER A 117 -13.48 -3.20 -30.31
C SER A 117 -13.17 -4.45 -29.49
N ASP A 118 -12.77 -4.30 -28.24
CA ASP A 118 -12.39 -5.41 -27.37
C ASP A 118 -12.77 -5.14 -25.89
N PRO A 119 -14.07 -5.31 -25.53
CA PRO A 119 -14.54 -5.10 -24.18
C PRO A 119 -13.87 -6.00 -23.13
N MET A 120 -13.40 -7.18 -23.53
CA MET A 120 -12.74 -8.13 -22.62
C MET A 120 -11.33 -7.63 -22.25
N ALA A 121 -10.57 -7.10 -23.21
CA ALA A 121 -9.30 -6.45 -22.92
C ALA A 121 -9.47 -5.24 -22.00
N TYR A 122 -10.49 -4.40 -22.23
CA TYR A 122 -10.83 -3.31 -21.32
C TYR A 122 -11.12 -3.83 -19.91
N MET A 123 -12.02 -4.80 -19.76
CA MET A 123 -12.42 -5.33 -18.44
C MET A 123 -11.23 -5.90 -17.65
N ILE A 124 -10.37 -6.69 -18.31
CA ILE A 124 -9.18 -7.25 -17.66
C ILE A 124 -8.18 -6.14 -17.29
N GLY A 125 -7.96 -5.19 -18.19
CA GLY A 125 -7.06 -4.06 -17.94
C GLY A 125 -7.54 -3.20 -16.76
N SER A 126 -8.82 -2.84 -16.74
CA SER A 126 -9.44 -2.07 -15.66
C SER A 126 -9.37 -2.79 -14.31
N GLU A 127 -9.57 -4.12 -14.28
CA GLU A 127 -9.43 -4.90 -13.04
C GLU A 127 -7.99 -4.85 -12.52
N ILE A 128 -6.98 -4.98 -13.38
CA ILE A 128 -5.57 -4.92 -12.96
C ILE A 128 -5.21 -3.52 -12.45
N TYR A 129 -5.63 -2.46 -13.16
CA TYR A 129 -5.44 -1.08 -12.73
C TYR A 129 -6.06 -0.81 -11.35
N GLY A 130 -7.32 -1.19 -11.15
CA GLY A 130 -7.98 -1.01 -9.86
C GLY A 130 -7.39 -1.88 -8.75
N GLN A 131 -6.76 -3.03 -9.06
CA GLN A 131 -6.03 -3.80 -8.06
C GLN A 131 -4.68 -3.16 -7.70
N LEU A 132 -3.98 -2.54 -8.65
CA LEU A 132 -2.74 -1.79 -8.39
C LEU A 132 -3.02 -0.56 -7.51
N GLU A 133 -4.06 0.21 -7.82
CA GLU A 133 -4.54 1.34 -6.99
C GLU A 133 -4.81 0.88 -5.55
N LYS A 134 -5.59 -0.19 -5.37
CA LYS A 134 -5.88 -0.76 -4.04
C LYS A 134 -4.64 -1.19 -3.26
N VAL A 135 -3.55 -1.58 -3.93
CA VAL A 135 -2.30 -1.87 -3.21
C VAL A 135 -1.73 -0.59 -2.62
N VAL A 136 -1.76 0.52 -3.35
CA VAL A 136 -1.25 1.82 -2.87
C VAL A 136 -2.11 2.35 -1.72
N ASP A 137 -3.43 2.25 -1.84
CA ASP A 137 -4.40 2.54 -0.77
C ASP A 137 -4.07 1.78 0.53
N ARG A 138 -3.71 0.49 0.45
CA ARG A 138 -3.26 -0.25 1.64
C ARG A 138 -1.94 0.25 2.24
N PHE A 139 -1.05 0.83 1.46
CA PHE A 139 0.14 1.47 2.03
C PHE A 139 -0.18 2.82 2.67
N GLU A 140 -1.19 3.53 2.17
CA GLU A 140 -1.73 4.72 2.83
C GLU A 140 -2.37 4.36 4.17
N ASP A 141 -3.18 3.30 4.24
CA ASP A 141 -3.73 2.76 5.50
C ASP A 141 -2.61 2.55 6.53
N VAL A 142 -1.48 1.94 6.13
CA VAL A 142 -0.33 1.72 7.03
C VAL A 142 0.28 3.05 7.50
N ALA A 143 0.41 4.03 6.61
CA ALA A 143 0.92 5.36 6.97
C ALA A 143 -0.02 6.12 7.91
N ASN A 144 -1.33 5.92 7.76
CA ASN A 144 -2.34 6.48 8.65
C ASN A 144 -2.25 5.87 10.06
N GLU A 145 -2.06 4.55 10.17
CA GLU A 145 -1.80 3.89 11.47
C GLU A 145 -0.52 4.42 12.14
N ILE A 146 0.56 4.59 11.36
CA ILE A 146 1.81 5.18 11.86
C ILE A 146 1.58 6.61 12.37
N SER A 147 0.81 7.41 11.65
CA SER A 147 0.49 8.79 12.03
C SER A 147 -0.35 8.85 13.30
N GLY A 148 -1.31 7.93 13.46
CA GLY A 148 -2.08 7.76 14.70
C GLY A 148 -1.17 7.50 15.90
N ILE A 149 -0.26 6.52 15.78
CA ILE A 149 0.74 6.21 16.82
C ILE A 149 1.56 7.45 17.19
N VAL A 150 1.99 8.23 16.20
CA VAL A 150 2.76 9.45 16.45
C VAL A 150 1.95 10.47 17.25
N ILE A 151 0.67 10.69 16.91
CA ILE A 151 -0.20 11.65 17.62
C ILE A 151 -0.38 11.25 19.09
N GLU A 152 -0.50 9.96 19.39
CA GLU A 152 -0.71 9.47 20.77
C GLU A 152 0.56 9.50 21.63
N ASN A 153 1.74 9.59 21.02
CA ASN A 153 3.04 9.50 21.70
C ASN A 153 3.85 10.81 21.68
N VAL A 154 3.23 11.93 21.28
CA VAL A 154 3.81 13.29 21.29
C VAL A 154 3.33 14.09 22.51
#